data_AF-A0A7V6VUQ3-F1
#
_entry.id   AF-A0A7V6VUQ3-F1
#
_cell.length_a   1.000
_cell.length_b   1.000
_cell.length_c   1.000
_cell.angle_alpha   90.00
_cell.angle_beta   90.00
_cell.angle_gamma   90.00
#
_symmetry.space_group_name_H-M   'P 1'
#
loop_
_entity.id
_entity.type
_entity.pdbx_description
1 polymer ?
#
loop_
_entity_poly.entity_id
_entity_poly.type
_entity_poly.pdbx_seq_one_letter_code
_entity_poly.pdbx_strand_id
1 'polypeptide(L)'
;MSKSSNKTISKRNTALLLIAILLPILIVLSSCSSNDSGETESAPQAPSASTTRITLPKSRYTELPAPSVTTTRTTLPDDFSFSITWGIYGESSYDSRSGELVKTKNATTPSDYITKLILTENQKLTIYKLLTEDIDLSLYPAYYDPFNAPNTDIFIASDPSQTIRLSFTANGHTRSVGCVNIAVAGMEECYEKKGEDLLKVALSISELLMDTEEWKTLPEYEFFYD
;
A
#
# COMPACT_ATOMS: atom_id res chain seq x y z
N MET A 1 29.96 31.16 -50.31
CA MET A 1 30.06 29.75 -50.72
C MET A 1 29.80 28.88 -49.49
N SER A 2 28.78 27.99 -49.61
CA SER A 2 28.56 26.66 -49.00
C SER A 2 29.10 26.31 -47.61
N LYS A 3 28.43 25.51 -46.76
CA LYS A 3 27.06 24.95 -46.65
C LYS A 3 27.08 24.03 -45.40
N SER A 4 25.91 23.87 -44.75
CA SER A 4 25.48 22.72 -43.92
C SER A 4 26.16 22.52 -42.54
N SER A 5 25.48 22.04 -41.49
CA SER A 5 24.19 21.34 -41.39
C SER A 5 23.57 21.51 -40.00
N ASN A 6 22.25 21.74 -40.00
CA ASN A 6 21.31 21.55 -38.88
C ASN A 6 21.40 20.14 -38.26
N LYS A 7 21.08 20.01 -36.96
CA LYS A 7 20.00 19.09 -36.52
C LYS A 7 19.49 19.35 -35.10
N THR A 8 18.22 19.70 -35.04
CA THR A 8 17.30 19.66 -33.91
C THR A 8 16.81 18.22 -33.70
N ILE A 9 16.70 17.75 -32.45
CA ILE A 9 15.97 16.52 -32.04
C ILE A 9 15.31 16.87 -30.70
N SER A 10 14.04 17.30 -30.66
CA SER A 10 12.78 16.53 -30.65
C SER A 10 12.57 15.67 -29.40
N LYS A 11 11.75 16.19 -28.47
CA LYS A 11 11.11 15.48 -27.36
C LYS A 11 10.14 14.42 -27.88
N ARG A 12 10.19 13.19 -27.36
CA ARG A 12 9.06 12.31 -26.96
C ARG A 12 9.51 10.85 -26.81
N ASN A 13 8.95 10.21 -25.79
CA ASN A 13 8.76 8.77 -25.58
C ASN A 13 9.98 7.94 -25.13
N THR A 14 9.99 7.59 -23.84
CA THR A 14 10.63 6.39 -23.30
C THR A 14 9.81 5.89 -22.11
N ALA A 15 8.61 5.40 -22.43
CA ALA A 15 7.91 4.42 -21.61
C ALA A 15 7.99 3.09 -22.37
N LEU A 16 8.15 1.99 -21.62
CA LEU A 16 8.26 0.58 -22.05
C LEU A 16 9.59 0.11 -22.65
N LEU A 17 10.38 -0.55 -21.79
CA LEU A 17 11.34 -1.64 -22.04
C LEU A 17 11.61 -2.20 -20.62
N LEU A 18 11.57 -3.46 -20.23
CA LEU A 18 11.56 -4.82 -20.77
C LEU A 18 11.00 -5.68 -19.57
N ILE A 19 10.51 -6.91 -19.66
CA ILE A 19 11.22 -8.12 -20.09
C ILE A 19 10.17 -9.18 -20.43
N ALA A 20 10.25 -9.70 -21.64
CA ALA A 20 9.65 -10.96 -22.03
C ALA A 20 10.54 -12.12 -21.56
N ILE A 21 9.98 -13.13 -20.88
CA ILE A 21 10.60 -14.45 -20.74
C ILE A 21 9.68 -15.48 -21.39
N LEU A 22 10.16 -15.98 -22.53
CA LEU A 22 9.69 -17.16 -23.24
C LEU A 22 10.04 -18.42 -22.45
N LEU A 23 9.10 -19.36 -22.30
CA LEU A 23 9.34 -20.76 -22.69
C LEU A 23 8.01 -21.54 -22.86
N PRO A 24 7.87 -22.38 -23.91
CA PRO A 24 6.67 -23.15 -24.20
C PRO A 24 6.77 -24.59 -23.66
N ILE A 25 5.67 -25.15 -23.16
CA ILE A 25 5.50 -26.62 -23.10
C ILE A 25 4.17 -26.98 -23.75
N LEU A 26 4.29 -27.56 -24.94
CA LEU A 26 3.24 -28.21 -25.71
C LEU A 26 3.30 -29.71 -25.41
N ILE A 27 2.25 -30.29 -24.86
CA ILE A 27 1.97 -31.73 -25.03
C ILE A 27 0.56 -31.88 -25.57
N VAL A 28 0.48 -32.63 -26.67
CA VAL A 28 -0.63 -32.80 -27.59
C VAL A 28 -1.22 -34.20 -27.39
N LEU A 29 -2.56 -34.21 -27.29
CA LEU A 29 -3.55 -35.24 -27.66
C LEU A 29 -3.53 -36.63 -26.99
N SER A 30 -4.72 -37.03 -26.53
CA SER A 30 -5.36 -38.21 -27.12
C SER A 30 -6.88 -38.12 -27.03
N SER A 31 -7.53 -38.13 -28.20
CA SER A 31 -8.96 -38.32 -28.40
C SER A 31 -9.18 -39.71 -29.00
N CYS A 32 -10.18 -40.45 -28.51
CA CYS A 32 -10.95 -41.51 -29.19
C CYS A 32 -12.27 -41.61 -28.38
N SER A 33 -13.46 -41.20 -28.83
CA SER A 33 -14.29 -41.49 -30.01
C SER A 33 -15.02 -42.86 -29.99
N SER A 34 -16.37 -42.77 -29.91
CA SER A 34 -17.43 -43.60 -30.55
C SER A 34 -17.67 -45.04 -30.02
N ASN A 35 -18.88 -45.66 -30.00
CA ASN A 35 -20.26 -45.35 -30.43
C ASN A 35 -21.23 -46.48 -29.97
N ASP A 36 -22.54 -46.17 -29.86
CA ASP A 36 -23.75 -46.99 -30.23
C ASP A 36 -24.11 -48.27 -29.42
N SER A 37 -25.35 -48.78 -29.22
CA SER A 37 -26.73 -48.54 -29.68
C SER A 37 -27.72 -49.25 -28.72
N GLY A 38 -29.03 -48.92 -28.75
CA GLY A 38 -30.10 -49.86 -28.34
C GLY A 38 -31.39 -49.27 -27.74
N GLU A 39 -32.47 -49.28 -28.54
CA GLU A 39 -33.87 -48.87 -28.32
C GLU A 39 -34.60 -49.59 -27.15
N THR A 40 -35.67 -49.10 -26.50
CA THR A 40 -37.04 -48.97 -27.04
C THR A 40 -38.01 -48.33 -26.01
N GLU A 41 -38.85 -47.43 -26.53
CA GLU A 41 -40.31 -47.29 -26.36
C GLU A 41 -41.05 -47.01 -25.01
N SER A 42 -41.99 -46.06 -25.16
CA SER A 42 -43.29 -45.88 -24.47
C SER A 42 -43.42 -44.86 -23.33
N ALA A 43 -44.16 -43.79 -23.64
CA ALA A 43 -44.70 -42.79 -22.72
C ALA A 43 -45.79 -43.37 -21.79
N PRO A 44 -46.12 -42.70 -20.66
CA PRO A 44 -47.27 -41.80 -20.73
C PRO A 44 -47.16 -40.50 -19.88
N GLN A 45 -48.08 -39.58 -20.19
CA GLN A 45 -48.28 -38.24 -19.62
C GLN A 45 -48.43 -38.20 -18.08
N ALA A 46 -47.94 -37.11 -17.47
CA ALA A 46 -48.26 -36.69 -16.11
C ALA A 46 -48.97 -35.31 -16.10
N PRO A 47 -49.87 -35.06 -15.13
CA PRO A 47 -50.88 -34.00 -15.19
C PRO A 47 -50.41 -32.63 -14.70
N SER A 48 -51.13 -31.59 -15.13
CA SER A 48 -51.02 -30.17 -14.80
C SER A 48 -50.84 -29.89 -13.30
N ALA A 49 -49.73 -29.23 -12.94
CA ALA A 49 -49.55 -28.65 -11.61
C ALA A 49 -50.13 -27.24 -11.58
N SER A 50 -51.17 -27.03 -10.76
CA SER A 50 -51.73 -25.73 -10.45
C SER A 50 -50.74 -24.87 -9.66
N THR A 51 -50.33 -23.73 -10.22
CA THR A 51 -49.53 -22.71 -9.50
C THR A 51 -50.39 -22.06 -8.42
N THR A 52 -50.22 -22.50 -7.18
CA THR A 52 -50.75 -21.78 -6.01
C THR A 52 -49.79 -20.63 -5.69
N ARG A 53 -50.22 -19.39 -5.91
CA ARG A 53 -49.51 -18.19 -5.44
C ARG A 53 -49.67 -18.10 -3.92
N ILE A 54 -48.61 -18.45 -3.19
CA ILE A 54 -48.50 -18.11 -1.77
C ILE A 54 -48.01 -16.65 -1.69
N THR A 55 -48.90 -15.74 -1.34
CA THR A 55 -48.54 -14.36 -1.00
C THR A 55 -47.92 -14.35 0.39
N LEU A 56 -46.59 -14.17 0.46
CA LEU A 56 -45.86 -14.03 1.72
C LEU A 56 -46.32 -12.74 2.45
N PRO A 57 -46.63 -12.78 3.75
CA PRO A 57 -47.02 -11.57 4.48
C PRO A 57 -45.89 -10.53 4.47
N LYS A 58 -46.27 -9.28 4.17
CA LYS A 58 -45.37 -8.12 4.12
C LYS A 58 -44.67 -7.97 5.48
N SER A 59 -43.37 -8.20 5.50
CA SER A 59 -42.55 -8.01 6.69
C SER A 59 -42.66 -6.56 7.17
N ARG A 60 -43.06 -6.38 8.43
CA ARG A 60 -42.91 -5.12 9.15
C ARG A 60 -41.51 -5.08 9.75
N TYR A 61 -40.52 -4.76 8.92
CA TYR A 61 -39.29 -4.20 9.44
C TYR A 61 -39.51 -2.70 9.63
N THR A 62 -39.53 -2.26 10.88
CA THR A 62 -39.28 -0.86 11.20
C THR A 62 -37.83 -0.60 10.78
N GLU A 63 -37.62 0.20 9.72
CA GLU A 63 -36.28 0.71 9.41
C GLU A 63 -35.75 1.40 10.67
N LEU A 64 -34.72 0.81 11.29
CA LEU A 64 -33.86 1.58 12.17
C LEU A 64 -33.25 2.70 11.31
N PRO A 65 -33.24 3.95 11.79
CA PRO A 65 -32.63 5.04 11.05
C PRO A 65 -31.19 4.64 10.70
N ALA A 66 -30.83 4.82 9.43
CA ALA A 66 -29.46 4.63 8.97
C ALA A 66 -28.51 5.31 9.96
N PRO A 67 -27.35 4.70 10.31
CA PRO A 67 -26.40 5.34 11.18
C PRO A 67 -26.12 6.72 10.61
N SER A 68 -26.45 7.74 11.40
CA SER A 68 -26.14 9.11 11.03
C SER A 68 -24.62 9.16 10.92
N VAL A 69 -24.11 9.17 9.69
CA VAL A 69 -22.71 9.51 9.42
C VAL A 69 -22.59 10.96 9.84
N THR A 70 -22.36 11.16 11.12
CA THR A 70 -21.85 12.40 11.64
C THR A 70 -20.43 12.39 11.11
N THR A 71 -20.23 13.05 9.96
CA THR A 71 -18.90 13.48 9.56
C THR A 71 -18.45 14.47 10.63
N THR A 72 -17.99 13.95 11.77
CA THR A 72 -17.22 14.72 12.74
C THR A 72 -16.10 15.34 11.91
N ARG A 73 -16.11 16.67 11.79
CA ARG A 73 -14.95 17.37 11.24
C ARG A 73 -13.79 16.95 12.11
N THR A 74 -12.91 16.10 11.58
CA THR A 74 -11.65 15.74 12.22
C THR A 74 -10.86 17.03 12.36
N THR A 75 -10.90 17.62 13.56
CA THR A 75 -10.08 18.77 13.92
C THR A 75 -8.72 18.26 14.36
N LEU A 76 -7.66 18.87 13.84
CA LEU A 76 -6.30 18.56 14.25
C LEU A 76 -6.13 18.87 15.75
N PRO A 77 -5.70 17.92 16.59
CA PRO A 77 -5.42 18.19 17.99
C PRO A 77 -4.26 19.16 18.17
N ASP A 78 -4.34 20.05 19.15
CA ASP A 78 -3.29 21.05 19.43
C ASP A 78 -1.95 20.42 19.80
N ASP A 79 -1.98 19.22 20.40
CA ASP A 79 -0.79 18.45 20.80
C ASP A 79 -0.29 17.49 19.71
N PHE A 80 -0.88 17.54 18.51
CA PHE A 80 -0.52 16.62 17.44
C PHE A 80 0.96 16.74 17.06
N SER A 81 1.68 15.64 17.19
CA SER A 81 3.04 15.49 16.67
C SER A 81 3.28 14.06 16.22
N PHE A 82 4.14 13.87 15.22
CA PHE A 82 4.52 12.55 14.74
C PHE A 82 6.00 12.51 14.37
N SER A 83 6.54 11.30 14.37
CA SER A 83 7.86 11.02 13.82
C SER A 83 7.80 9.78 12.96
N ILE A 84 8.56 9.79 11.87
CA ILE A 84 8.70 8.63 10.98
C ILE A 84 10.17 8.42 10.66
N THR A 85 10.58 7.15 10.61
CA THR A 85 11.84 6.69 10.02
C THR A 85 11.49 5.75 8.88
N TRP A 86 12.13 5.93 7.74
CA TRP A 86 11.93 5.13 6.53
C TRP A 86 13.24 5.06 5.74
N GLY A 87 13.26 4.23 4.70
CA GLY A 87 14.30 4.31 3.69
C GLY A 87 15.01 2.99 3.42
N ILE A 88 15.40 2.88 2.16
CA ILE A 88 16.01 1.71 1.55
C ILE A 88 17.47 2.03 1.28
N TYR A 89 17.72 3.15 0.59
CA TYR A 89 19.03 3.70 0.19
C TYR A 89 19.80 4.38 1.34
N GLY A 90 19.22 4.43 2.53
CA GLY A 90 19.75 5.08 3.73
C GLY A 90 18.65 5.26 4.78
N GLU A 91 19.01 5.54 6.03
CA GLU A 91 18.02 5.80 7.09
C GLU A 91 17.57 7.28 7.01
N SER A 92 16.38 7.50 6.45
CA SER A 92 15.69 8.79 6.42
C SER A 92 14.79 8.95 7.64
N SER A 93 14.61 10.18 8.14
CA SER A 93 13.70 10.43 9.25
C SER A 93 13.11 11.84 9.26
N TYR A 94 11.94 11.98 9.87
CA TYR A 94 11.30 13.25 10.16
C TYR A 94 10.72 13.27 11.57
N ASP A 95 10.86 14.39 12.27
CA ASP A 95 10.22 14.67 13.56
C ASP A 95 9.45 15.99 13.46
N SER A 96 8.12 15.92 13.55
CA SER A 96 7.25 17.09 13.39
C SER A 96 7.34 18.08 14.55
N ARG A 97 7.87 17.67 15.71
CA ARG A 97 8.03 18.55 16.87
C ARG A 97 9.22 19.49 16.70
N SER A 98 10.33 18.95 16.19
CA SER A 98 11.56 19.70 15.94
C SER A 98 11.65 20.25 14.51
N GLY A 99 10.77 19.77 13.61
CA GLY A 99 10.82 20.02 12.17
C GLY A 99 12.05 19.43 11.49
N GLU A 100 12.82 18.58 12.17
CA GLU A 100 14.04 18.01 11.61
C GLU A 100 13.71 16.97 10.53
N LEU A 101 14.22 17.21 9.33
CA LEU A 101 14.10 16.31 8.18
C LEU A 101 15.50 15.83 7.79
N VAL A 102 15.70 14.53 7.79
CA VAL A 102 16.97 13.87 7.49
C VAL A 102 16.78 12.97 6.28
N LYS A 103 17.51 13.22 5.20
CA LYS A 103 17.47 12.37 3.99
C LYS A 103 18.25 11.08 4.19
N THR A 104 19.43 11.14 4.79
CA THR A 104 20.18 9.93 5.17
C THR A 104 21.10 10.21 6.35
N LYS A 105 21.18 9.27 7.28
CA LYS A 105 22.20 9.26 8.35
C LYS A 105 23.47 8.52 7.94
N ASN A 106 23.45 7.84 6.80
CA ASN A 106 24.50 6.92 6.37
C ASN A 106 25.55 7.60 5.47
N ALA A 107 25.39 8.89 5.17
CA ALA A 107 26.35 9.66 4.39
C ALA A 107 27.69 9.82 5.13
N THR A 108 28.76 10.06 4.38
CA THR A 108 30.09 10.38 4.92
C THR A 108 30.06 11.66 5.75
N THR A 109 29.23 12.63 5.34
CA THR A 109 28.96 13.87 6.07
C THR A 109 27.46 14.01 6.33
N PRO A 110 26.89 13.37 7.39
CA PRO A 110 25.45 13.33 7.61
C PRO A 110 24.78 14.70 7.74
N SER A 111 25.50 15.71 8.24
CA SER A 111 24.97 17.07 8.41
C SER A 111 24.51 17.72 7.12
N ASP A 112 25.08 17.32 5.98
CA ASP A 112 24.73 17.88 4.66
C ASP A 112 23.35 17.39 4.17
N TYR A 113 22.80 16.36 4.83
CA TYR A 113 21.53 15.72 4.50
C TYR A 113 20.42 16.06 5.51
N ILE A 114 20.65 17.05 6.37
CA ILE A 114 19.70 17.50 7.41
C ILE A 114 19.18 18.88 7.04
N THR A 115 17.87 19.06 7.10
CA THR A 115 17.20 20.35 6.93
C THR A 115 16.06 20.52 7.94
N LYS A 116 15.43 21.69 7.92
CA LYS A 116 14.23 21.98 8.70
C LYS A 116 13.03 22.10 7.77
N LEU A 117 12.01 21.29 8.03
CA LEU A 117 10.72 21.30 7.35
C LEU A 117 9.60 21.58 8.35
N ILE A 118 8.89 22.68 8.14
CA ILE A 118 7.67 23.01 8.87
C ILE A 118 6.47 22.68 8.00
N LEU A 119 5.74 21.64 8.37
CA LEU A 119 4.53 21.24 7.65
C LEU A 119 3.43 22.28 7.82
N THR A 120 2.71 22.53 6.73
CA THR A 120 1.48 23.32 6.75
C THR A 120 0.40 22.62 7.55
N GLU A 121 -0.59 23.38 8.05
CA GLU A 121 -1.73 22.82 8.79
C GLU A 121 -2.51 21.77 7.96
N ASN A 122 -2.63 21.99 6.64
CA ASN A 122 -3.25 21.01 5.75
C ASN A 122 -2.44 19.71 5.67
N GLN A 123 -1.12 19.78 5.56
CA GLN A 123 -0.26 18.58 5.55
C GLN A 123 -0.34 17.83 6.89
N LYS A 124 -0.28 18.55 8.01
CA LYS A 124 -0.45 17.95 9.34
C LYS A 124 -1.81 17.27 9.48
N LEU A 125 -2.88 17.89 9.01
CA LEU A 125 -4.22 17.30 9.03
C LEU A 125 -4.30 16.04 8.16
N THR A 126 -3.72 16.06 6.96
CA THR A 126 -3.63 14.86 6.11
C THR A 126 -2.92 13.73 6.83
N ILE A 127 -1.75 14.00 7.41
CA ILE A 127 -0.97 12.98 8.14
C ILE A 127 -1.70 12.50 9.39
N TYR A 128 -2.38 13.39 10.12
CA TYR A 128 -3.20 13.02 11.27
C TYR A 128 -4.29 12.01 10.85
N LYS A 129 -5.01 12.27 9.76
CA LYS A 129 -6.01 11.35 9.23
C LYS A 129 -5.42 10.00 8.82
N LEU A 130 -4.27 10.00 8.13
CA LEU A 130 -3.56 8.76 7.82
C LEU A 130 -3.25 7.94 9.08
N LEU A 131 -2.92 8.61 10.20
CA LEU A 131 -2.51 7.97 11.45
C LEU A 131 -3.66 7.60 12.39
N THR A 132 -4.89 8.07 12.13
CA THR A 132 -6.05 7.83 13.01
C THR A 132 -7.29 7.27 12.32
N GLU A 133 -7.43 7.47 11.01
CA GLU A 133 -8.58 7.01 10.22
C GLU A 133 -8.19 5.81 9.35
N ASP A 134 -7.00 5.82 8.75
CA ASP A 134 -6.56 4.77 7.83
C ASP A 134 -5.90 3.57 8.56
N ILE A 135 -5.35 3.80 9.76
CA ILE A 135 -4.83 2.75 10.64
C ILE A 135 -5.23 3.00 12.10
N ASP A 136 -5.40 1.91 12.85
CA ASP A 136 -5.50 1.94 14.31
C ASP A 136 -4.22 1.36 14.92
N LEU A 137 -3.25 2.22 15.26
CA LEU A 137 -1.98 1.80 15.87
C LEU A 137 -2.16 1.07 17.21
N SER A 138 -3.31 1.15 17.87
CA SER A 138 -3.55 0.38 19.11
C SER A 138 -3.69 -1.13 18.86
N LEU A 139 -3.95 -1.53 17.62
CA LEU A 139 -4.07 -2.93 17.19
C LEU A 139 -2.74 -3.56 16.77
N TYR A 140 -1.64 -2.81 16.83
CA TYR A 140 -0.31 -3.22 16.43
C TYR A 140 0.57 -3.42 17.67
N PRO A 141 1.40 -4.47 17.71
CA PRO A 141 2.45 -4.58 18.71
C PRO A 141 3.51 -3.50 18.50
N ALA A 142 4.31 -3.21 19.54
CA ALA A 142 5.41 -2.25 19.46
C ALA A 142 6.47 -2.65 18.41
N TYR A 143 6.68 -3.95 18.22
CA TYR A 143 7.51 -4.53 17.17
C TYR A 143 6.65 -5.46 16.32
N TYR A 144 6.62 -5.20 15.02
CA TYR A 144 5.75 -5.88 14.08
C TYR A 144 6.55 -6.35 12.86
N ASP A 145 6.34 -7.59 12.45
CA ASP A 145 6.92 -8.18 11.24
C ASP A 145 5.74 -8.69 10.37
N PRO A 146 5.39 -7.99 9.29
CA PRO A 146 4.23 -8.33 8.46
C PRO A 146 4.48 -9.54 7.54
N PHE A 147 5.68 -10.12 7.55
CA PHE A 147 6.05 -11.30 6.76
C PHE A 147 6.30 -12.54 7.62
N ASN A 148 6.30 -12.40 8.95
CA ASN A 148 6.45 -13.52 9.89
C ASN A 148 5.15 -14.30 10.05
N ALA A 149 4.83 -15.15 9.07
CA ALA A 149 3.67 -16.02 9.13
C ALA A 149 3.79 -17.02 10.30
N PRO A 150 2.78 -17.15 11.18
CA PRO A 150 2.84 -18.09 12.29
C PRO A 150 2.89 -19.55 11.78
N ASN A 151 3.76 -20.35 12.41
CA ASN A 151 3.96 -21.78 12.12
C ASN A 151 4.54 -22.10 10.74
N THR A 152 5.32 -21.18 10.16
CA THR A 152 6.16 -21.49 9.00
C THR A 152 7.63 -21.36 9.40
N ASP A 153 8.46 -22.29 8.92
CA ASP A 153 9.92 -22.16 9.04
C ASP A 153 10.50 -21.30 7.89
N ILE A 154 9.63 -20.66 7.12
CA ILE A 154 9.98 -19.87 5.94
C ILE A 154 10.13 -18.42 6.38
N PHE A 155 11.37 -17.98 6.53
CA PHE A 155 11.69 -16.57 6.67
C PHE A 155 11.45 -15.88 5.32
N ILE A 156 10.36 -15.12 5.24
CA ILE A 156 10.10 -14.23 4.12
C ILE A 156 10.63 -12.87 4.55
N ALA A 157 11.78 -12.48 4.00
CA ALA A 157 12.22 -11.10 4.05
C ALA A 157 12.48 -10.63 2.64
N SER A 158 12.18 -9.36 2.42
CA SER A 158 12.49 -8.70 1.18
C SER A 158 13.95 -8.30 1.09
N ASP A 159 14.49 -8.29 -0.11
CA ASP A 159 15.78 -7.69 -0.41
C ASP A 159 15.60 -6.57 -1.46
N PRO A 160 15.95 -5.31 -1.14
CA PRO A 160 16.42 -4.81 0.15
C PRO A 160 15.28 -4.71 1.18
N SER A 161 15.58 -5.04 2.44
CA SER A 161 14.66 -4.85 3.56
C SER A 161 14.77 -3.45 4.14
N GLN A 162 13.63 -2.84 4.49
CA GLN A 162 13.62 -1.62 5.29
C GLN A 162 12.99 -1.82 6.67
N THR A 163 13.34 -0.95 7.60
CA THR A 163 12.65 -0.81 8.90
C THR A 163 11.92 0.53 8.90
N ILE A 164 10.62 0.48 9.18
CA ILE A 164 9.79 1.66 9.35
C ILE A 164 9.52 1.84 10.84
N ARG A 165 9.73 3.04 11.37
CA ARG A 165 9.28 3.39 12.72
C ARG A 165 8.33 4.55 12.63
N LEU A 166 7.13 4.35 13.15
CA LEU A 166 6.08 5.35 13.16
C LEU A 166 5.69 5.64 14.60
N SER A 167 5.56 6.91 14.94
CA SER A 167 5.10 7.35 16.25
C SER A 167 4.23 8.59 16.07
N PHE A 168 3.15 8.68 16.84
CA PHE A 168 2.39 9.92 16.95
C PHE A 168 1.91 10.16 18.37
N THR A 169 1.70 11.44 18.68
CA THR A 169 1.04 11.93 19.88
C THR A 169 -0.18 12.74 19.45
N ALA A 170 -1.34 12.46 20.04
CA ALA A 170 -2.56 13.21 19.84
C ALA A 170 -3.51 12.99 21.04
N ASN A 171 -4.22 14.03 21.46
CA ASN A 171 -5.21 13.97 22.55
C ASN A 171 -4.63 13.38 23.85
N GLY A 172 -3.38 13.69 24.17
CA GLY A 172 -2.68 13.19 25.36
C GLY A 172 -2.21 11.74 25.26
N HIS A 173 -2.32 11.10 24.09
CA HIS A 173 -1.91 9.72 23.87
C HIS A 173 -0.77 9.62 22.88
N THR A 174 0.28 8.89 23.24
CA THR A 174 1.37 8.52 22.33
C THR A 174 1.26 7.06 21.93
N ARG A 175 1.47 6.78 20.65
CA ARG A 175 1.54 5.43 20.08
C ARG A 175 2.76 5.33 19.17
N SER A 176 3.44 4.19 19.22
CA SER A 176 4.58 3.92 18.35
C SER A 176 4.62 2.45 17.96
N VAL A 177 4.97 2.21 16.69
CA VAL A 177 5.14 0.90 16.09
C VAL A 177 6.43 0.91 15.28
N GLY A 178 7.28 -0.08 15.54
CA GLY A 178 8.43 -0.42 14.69
C GLY A 178 8.08 -1.63 13.84
N CYS A 179 8.05 -1.43 12.52
CA CYS A 179 7.85 -2.46 11.52
C CYS A 179 9.18 -2.83 10.89
N VAL A 180 9.54 -4.11 10.89
CA VAL A 180 10.83 -4.63 10.38
C VAL A 180 10.63 -5.50 9.14
N ASN A 181 11.73 -5.76 8.41
CA ASN A 181 11.77 -6.69 7.27
C ASN A 181 10.82 -6.36 6.11
N ILE A 182 10.62 -5.07 5.83
CA ILE A 182 9.62 -4.62 4.86
C ILE A 182 10.17 -4.59 3.42
N ALA A 183 9.39 -5.13 2.49
CA ALA A 183 9.64 -5.07 1.05
C ALA A 183 9.41 -3.68 0.43
N VAL A 184 10.33 -3.28 -0.45
CA VAL A 184 10.18 -2.09 -1.30
C VAL A 184 9.06 -2.24 -2.33
N ALA A 185 8.88 -3.45 -2.85
CA ALA A 185 7.96 -3.72 -3.97
C ALA A 185 6.68 -4.48 -3.55
N GLY A 186 6.57 -4.90 -2.29
CA GLY A 186 5.68 -6.00 -1.89
C GLY A 186 4.51 -5.62 -0.99
N MET A 187 3.73 -4.57 -1.32
CA MET A 187 2.42 -4.40 -0.66
C MET A 187 1.54 -5.65 -0.88
N GLU A 188 1.63 -6.28 -2.06
CA GLU A 188 0.89 -7.50 -2.41
C GLU A 188 1.43 -8.79 -1.75
N GLU A 189 2.59 -8.72 -1.07
CA GLU A 189 3.27 -9.88 -0.48
C GLU A 189 3.19 -9.92 1.06
N CYS A 190 2.54 -8.92 1.70
CA CYS A 190 2.31 -8.95 3.13
C CYS A 190 1.44 -10.15 3.52
N TYR A 191 1.83 -10.88 4.57
CA TYR A 191 1.04 -12.00 5.07
C TYR A 191 -0.34 -11.54 5.60
N GLU A 192 -0.38 -10.36 6.21
CA GLU A 192 -1.58 -9.80 6.84
C GLU A 192 -1.95 -8.42 6.30
N LYS A 193 -3.26 -8.17 6.23
CA LYS A 193 -3.84 -6.87 5.84
C LYS A 193 -3.32 -5.70 6.69
N LYS A 194 -3.07 -5.94 7.98
CA LYS A 194 -2.46 -4.94 8.88
C LYS A 194 -1.06 -4.52 8.42
N GLY A 195 -0.28 -5.46 7.86
CA GLY A 195 1.00 -5.16 7.23
C GLY A 195 0.86 -4.16 6.10
N GLU A 196 0.02 -4.51 5.14
CA GLU A 196 -0.28 -3.69 3.96
C GLU A 196 -0.74 -2.27 4.36
N ASP A 197 -1.67 -2.15 5.32
CA ASP A 197 -2.22 -0.85 5.74
C ASP A 197 -1.16 0.04 6.40
N LEU A 198 -0.33 -0.52 7.29
CA LEU A 198 0.77 0.22 7.92
C LEU A 198 1.79 0.71 6.87
N LEU A 199 2.12 -0.13 5.90
CA LEU A 199 3.04 0.22 4.81
C LEU A 199 2.47 1.32 3.93
N LYS A 200 1.20 1.22 3.56
CA LYS A 200 0.52 2.24 2.76
C LYS A 200 0.54 3.60 3.45
N VAL A 201 0.26 3.65 4.75
CA VAL A 201 0.32 4.89 5.53
C VAL A 201 1.75 5.44 5.57
N ALA A 202 2.73 4.61 5.92
CA ALA A 202 4.11 5.05 6.00
C ALA A 202 4.63 5.57 4.65
N LEU A 203 4.31 4.89 3.55
CA LEU A 203 4.68 5.30 2.20
C LEU A 203 4.03 6.64 1.85
N SER A 204 2.73 6.79 2.10
CA SER A 204 1.98 8.03 1.84
C SER A 204 2.56 9.23 2.60
N ILE A 205 2.97 9.02 3.86
CA ILE A 205 3.65 10.06 4.65
C ILE A 205 5.02 10.39 4.04
N SER A 206 5.82 9.36 3.71
CA SER A 206 7.14 9.57 3.14
C SER A 206 7.10 10.28 1.79
N GLU A 207 6.16 9.94 0.90
CA GLU A 207 5.95 10.59 -0.38
C GLU A 207 5.60 12.08 -0.21
N LEU A 208 4.72 12.39 0.75
CA LEU A 208 4.38 13.78 1.08
C LEU A 208 5.61 14.57 1.54
N LEU A 209 6.47 13.96 2.38
CA LEU A 209 7.71 14.59 2.83
C LEU A 209 8.73 14.75 1.69
N MET A 210 8.85 13.74 0.83
CA MET A 210 9.79 13.73 -0.31
C MET A 210 9.39 14.70 -1.42
N ASP A 211 8.12 15.08 -1.52
CA ASP A 211 7.64 16.08 -2.47
C ASP A 211 7.92 17.53 -2.02
N THR A 212 8.42 17.76 -0.82
CA THR A 212 8.77 19.10 -0.34
C THR A 212 10.01 19.68 -1.03
N GLU A 213 10.07 21.00 -1.16
CA GLU A 213 11.25 21.67 -1.71
C GLU A 213 12.46 21.48 -0.80
N GLU A 214 12.25 21.49 0.51
CA GLU A 214 13.28 21.20 1.52
C GLU A 214 13.95 19.85 1.24
N TRP A 215 13.17 18.80 0.98
CA TRP A 215 13.73 17.49 0.61
C TRP A 215 14.49 17.52 -0.72
N LYS A 216 13.91 18.15 -1.75
CA LYS A 216 14.48 18.21 -3.10
C LYS A 216 15.79 19.00 -3.17
N THR A 217 16.04 19.91 -2.21
CA THR A 217 17.30 20.65 -2.11
C THR A 217 18.45 19.87 -1.47
N LEU A 218 18.16 18.77 -0.76
CA LEU A 218 19.19 17.95 -0.14
C LEU A 218 19.97 17.15 -1.19
N PRO A 219 21.28 16.90 -0.97
CA PRO A 219 22.09 16.15 -1.93
C PRO A 219 21.52 14.76 -2.23
N GLU A 220 21.87 14.19 -3.38
CA GLU A 220 21.53 12.80 -3.69
C GLU A 220 22.28 11.83 -2.79
N TYR A 221 21.71 10.64 -2.56
CA TYR A 221 22.34 9.62 -1.72
C TYR A 221 23.74 9.26 -2.23
N GLU A 222 24.73 9.23 -1.32
CA GLU A 222 26.13 8.90 -1.65
C GLU A 222 26.31 7.43 -2.05
N PHE A 223 25.48 6.56 -1.47
CA PHE A 223 25.56 5.12 -1.66
C PHE A 223 24.24 4.65 -2.28
N PHE A 224 24.28 4.32 -3.57
CA PHE A 224 23.32 3.38 -4.13
C PHE A 224 23.85 2.00 -3.77
N TYR A 225 22.98 1.10 -3.30
CA TYR A 225 23.38 -0.29 -3.13
C TYR A 225 23.88 -0.79 -4.50
N ASP A 226 25.13 -1.25 -4.56
CA ASP A 226 25.73 -1.91 -5.73
C ASP A 226 25.07 -3.27 -5.98
#